data_AF-A0A7Y0KCQ1-F1
#
_entry.id   AF-A0A7Y0KCQ1-F1
#
_cell.length_a   1.000
_cell.length_b   1.000
_cell.length_c   1.000
_cell.angle_alpha   90.00
_cell.angle_beta   90.00
_cell.angle_gamma   90.00
#
_symmetry.space_group_name_H-M   'P 1'
#
loop_
_entity.id
_entity.type
_entity.pdbx_description
1 polymer ?
#
loop_
_entity_poly.entity_id
_entity_poly.type
_entity_poly.pdbx_seq_one_letter_code
_entity_poly.pdbx_strand_id
1 'polypeptide(L)'
;MKNLHQFIIWLQLLKSSPIREDHYDGINALYRLSAVIEKDSLGEKVSLGKQLYELLQNIETWSVVPNEIVVFPDRIEIHWYAKEFQMVMTRSQYLKLIIQFLFFLSNAQSNIQFLKRCLMESPDRTVWGAPNEMINYSPTFSSTSFGLEGEKIKVLILNEKVEAVA
;
A
#
# COMPACT_ATOMS: atom_id res chain seq x y z
N MET A 1 -12.54 12.89 -18.37
CA MET A 1 -11.77 12.18 -19.42
C MET A 1 -10.39 11.71 -18.96
N LYS A 2 -9.59 12.48 -18.19
CA LYS A 2 -8.27 12.04 -17.68
C LYS A 2 -8.28 10.73 -16.87
N ASN A 3 -9.32 10.50 -16.05
CA ASN A 3 -9.43 9.29 -15.20
C ASN A 3 -9.60 7.99 -15.99
N LEU A 4 -10.23 8.00 -17.17
CA LEU A 4 -10.45 6.77 -17.95
C LEU A 4 -9.15 6.28 -18.62
N HIS A 5 -8.35 7.21 -19.13
CA HIS A 5 -7.06 6.87 -19.75
C HIS A 5 -6.07 6.32 -18.71
N GLN A 6 -5.97 6.98 -17.56
CA GLN A 6 -5.14 6.53 -16.44
C GLN A 6 -5.56 5.14 -15.92
N PHE A 7 -6.88 4.92 -15.81
CA PHE A 7 -7.45 3.63 -15.42
C PHE A 7 -7.06 2.50 -16.39
N ILE A 8 -7.09 2.74 -17.69
CA ILE A 8 -6.68 1.74 -18.70
C ILE A 8 -5.20 1.40 -18.58
N ILE A 9 -4.33 2.41 -18.38
CA ILE A 9 -2.90 2.21 -18.19
C ILE A 9 -2.63 1.34 -16.96
N TRP A 10 -3.26 1.66 -15.83
CA TRP A 10 -3.12 0.87 -14.61
C TRP A 10 -3.63 -0.56 -14.78
N LEU A 11 -4.78 -0.75 -15.43
CA LEU A 11 -5.29 -2.10 -15.72
C LEU A 11 -4.32 -2.91 -16.57
N GLN A 12 -3.73 -2.32 -17.60
CA GLN A 12 -2.76 -3.01 -18.46
C GLN A 12 -1.51 -3.39 -17.68
N LEU A 13 -0.99 -2.47 -16.86
CA LEU A 13 0.18 -2.71 -16.03
C LEU A 13 -0.06 -3.81 -14.98
N LEU A 14 -1.25 -3.85 -14.37
CA LEU A 14 -1.59 -4.86 -13.37
C LEU A 14 -1.92 -6.22 -13.99
N LYS A 15 -2.44 -6.26 -15.21
CA LYS A 15 -2.65 -7.52 -15.95
C LYS A 15 -1.32 -8.23 -16.25
N SER A 16 -0.26 -7.49 -16.54
CA SER A 16 1.08 -8.05 -16.79
C SER A 16 1.93 -8.24 -15.54
N SER A 17 1.49 -7.73 -14.39
CA SER A 17 2.21 -7.89 -13.14
C SER A 17 2.03 -9.32 -12.58
N PRO A 18 3.12 -9.96 -12.10
CA PRO A 18 2.98 -11.18 -11.33
C PRO A 18 2.26 -10.84 -10.02
N ILE A 19 1.12 -11.49 -9.80
CA ILE A 19 0.34 -11.39 -8.56
C ILE A 19 0.15 -12.82 -8.09
N ARG A 20 0.55 -13.10 -6.86
CA ARG A 20 0.38 -14.43 -6.26
C ARG A 20 -1.10 -14.78 -6.15
N GLU A 21 -1.43 -16.04 -6.42
CA GLU A 21 -2.82 -16.52 -6.40
C GLU A 21 -3.41 -16.53 -4.99
N ASP A 22 -2.56 -16.71 -3.97
CA ASP A 22 -2.95 -16.67 -2.56
C ASP A 22 -3.41 -15.28 -2.08
N HIS A 23 -3.30 -14.24 -2.91
CA HIS A 23 -3.91 -12.93 -2.62
C HIS A 23 -5.37 -12.84 -3.03
N TYR A 24 -5.89 -13.83 -3.78
CA TYR A 24 -7.23 -13.81 -4.34
C TYR A 24 -7.88 -15.20 -4.47
N ASP A 25 -7.53 -16.11 -3.56
CA ASP A 25 -7.98 -17.50 -3.53
C ASP A 25 -9.24 -17.72 -2.68
N GLY A 26 -9.69 -16.71 -1.92
CA GLY A 26 -10.78 -16.84 -0.97
C GLY A 26 -10.45 -17.67 0.28
N ILE A 27 -9.16 -17.84 0.59
CA ILE A 27 -8.64 -18.59 1.74
C ILE A 27 -7.83 -17.67 2.67
N ASN A 28 -7.07 -16.74 2.10
CA ASN A 28 -6.12 -15.90 2.83
C ASN A 28 -6.60 -14.45 2.96
N ALA A 29 -6.36 -13.86 4.14
CA ALA A 29 -6.61 -12.44 4.34
C ALA A 29 -5.53 -11.61 3.66
N LEU A 30 -5.94 -10.46 3.13
CA LEU A 30 -5.05 -9.45 2.61
C LEU A 30 -4.12 -8.94 3.73
N TYR A 31 -2.84 -8.78 3.42
CA TYR A 31 -1.88 -8.25 4.39
C TYR A 31 -1.87 -6.72 4.41
N ARG A 32 -1.37 -6.11 3.31
CA ARG A 32 -1.22 -4.66 3.20
C ARG A 32 -1.20 -4.20 1.75
N LEU A 33 -1.49 -2.92 1.57
CA LEU A 33 -1.15 -2.17 0.37
C LEU A 33 -0.07 -1.16 0.72
N SER A 34 0.81 -0.87 -0.23
CA SER A 34 1.97 -0.04 0.05
C SER A 34 2.33 0.90 -1.09
N ALA A 35 2.91 2.01 -0.71
CA ALA A 35 3.41 3.02 -1.62
C ALA A 35 4.86 3.37 -1.29
N VAL A 36 5.52 4.03 -2.21
CA VAL A 36 6.91 4.45 -2.09
C VAL A 36 7.09 5.86 -2.61
N ILE A 37 7.89 6.63 -1.90
CA ILE A 37 8.49 7.88 -2.37
C ILE A 37 9.97 7.59 -2.55
N GLU A 38 10.41 7.55 -3.80
CA GLU A 38 11.83 7.39 -4.12
C GLU A 38 12.56 8.72 -3.91
N LYS A 39 13.81 8.67 -3.46
CA LYS A 39 14.67 9.86 -3.45
C LYS A 39 14.82 10.34 -4.89
N ASP A 40 14.50 11.61 -5.13
CA ASP A 40 14.55 12.20 -6.47
C ASP A 40 15.91 11.93 -7.13
N SER A 41 15.86 11.18 -8.23
CA SER A 41 17.03 10.89 -9.07
C SER A 41 17.41 12.06 -9.97
N LEU A 42 16.55 13.08 -10.06
CA LEU A 42 16.63 14.20 -11.01
C LEU A 42 17.28 15.48 -10.48
N GLY A 43 17.98 15.42 -9.34
CA GLY A 43 18.95 16.45 -8.95
C GLY A 43 18.41 17.65 -8.15
N GLU A 44 17.11 17.73 -7.89
CA GLU A 44 16.62 18.60 -6.81
C GLU A 44 16.97 17.94 -5.47
N LYS A 45 17.87 18.58 -4.72
CA LYS A 45 18.35 18.14 -3.40
C LYS A 45 17.27 18.25 -2.31
N VAL A 46 16.04 17.83 -2.55
CA VAL A 46 15.05 17.72 -1.48
C VAL A 46 15.46 16.51 -0.64
N SER A 47 15.98 16.77 0.55
CA SER A 47 16.35 15.71 1.48
C SER A 47 15.13 14.85 1.81
N LEU A 48 15.34 13.54 2.00
CA LEU A 48 14.26 12.64 2.45
C LEU A 48 13.60 13.13 3.75
N GLY A 49 14.36 13.83 4.62
CA GLY A 49 13.80 14.47 5.80
C GLY A 49 12.76 15.55 5.50
N LYS A 50 12.98 16.38 4.46
CA LYS A 50 11.99 17.35 4.01
C LYS A 50 10.77 16.66 3.40
N GLN A 51 10.97 15.63 2.59
CA GLN A 51 9.87 14.85 2.00
C GLN A 51 9.03 14.15 3.09
N LEU A 52 9.68 13.60 4.12
CA LEU A 52 9.02 13.01 5.27
C LEU A 52 8.22 14.06 6.05
N TYR A 53 8.79 15.24 6.27
CA TYR A 53 8.07 16.32 6.95
C TYR A 53 6.82 16.74 6.18
N GLU A 54 6.94 16.97 4.86
CA GLU A 54 5.81 17.31 4.00
C GLU A 54 4.75 16.20 3.96
N LEU A 55 5.19 14.94 3.89
CA LEU A 55 4.31 13.78 3.98
C LEU A 55 3.50 13.82 5.29
N LEU A 56 4.17 13.96 6.44
CA LEU A 56 3.53 13.95 7.76
C LEU A 56 2.56 15.12 7.97
N GLN A 57 2.77 16.27 7.34
CA GLN A 57 1.84 17.40 7.41
C GLN A 57 0.52 17.13 6.67
N ASN A 58 0.56 16.34 5.60
CA ASN A 58 -0.61 16.09 4.74
C ASN A 58 -1.34 14.80 5.09
N ILE A 59 -0.67 13.84 5.72
CA ILE A 59 -1.16 12.47 5.90
C ILE A 59 -2.44 12.37 6.73
N GLU A 60 -2.64 13.28 7.69
CA GLU A 60 -3.84 13.32 8.53
C GLU A 60 -5.08 13.80 7.76
N THR A 61 -4.89 14.45 6.62
CA THR A 61 -5.98 14.90 5.74
C THR A 61 -6.48 13.81 4.79
N TRP A 62 -5.76 12.70 4.71
CA TRP A 62 -6.11 11.60 3.80
C TRP A 62 -7.32 10.84 4.32
N SER A 63 -8.17 10.37 3.40
CA SER A 63 -9.35 9.58 3.75
C SER A 63 -9.02 8.22 4.37
N VAL A 64 -7.80 7.72 4.16
CA VAL A 64 -7.28 6.48 4.75
C VAL A 64 -5.87 6.75 5.27
N VAL A 65 -5.71 6.84 6.58
CA VAL A 65 -4.42 7.12 7.23
C VAL A 65 -3.59 5.83 7.29
N PRO A 66 -2.33 5.83 6.82
CA PRO A 66 -1.46 4.64 6.86
C PRO A 66 -1.07 4.28 8.28
N ASN A 67 -0.73 3.00 8.47
CA ASN A 67 -0.28 2.47 9.75
C ASN A 67 1.18 2.75 10.04
N GLU A 68 2.02 2.65 9.00
CA GLU A 68 3.45 2.65 9.17
C GLU A 68 4.14 3.39 8.02
N ILE A 69 5.18 4.13 8.37
CA ILE A 69 6.10 4.78 7.45
C ILE A 69 7.50 4.27 7.77
N VAL A 70 8.18 3.71 6.77
CA VAL A 70 9.54 3.20 6.89
C VAL A 70 10.46 4.05 6.03
N VAL A 71 11.42 4.71 6.67
CA VAL A 71 12.38 5.61 6.03
C VAL A 71 13.68 4.86 5.83
N PHE A 72 14.02 4.61 4.57
CA PHE A 72 15.29 4.05 4.13
C PHE A 72 16.26 5.18 3.71
N PRO A 73 17.56 4.90 3.51
CA PRO A 73 18.51 5.90 3.03
C PRO A 73 18.19 6.51 1.65
N ASP A 74 17.44 5.78 0.83
CA ASP A 74 17.14 6.09 -0.57
C ASP A 74 15.64 6.23 -0.88
N ARG A 75 14.74 5.91 0.05
CA ARG A 75 13.30 5.97 -0.18
C ARG A 75 12.49 6.01 1.12
N ILE A 76 11.21 6.35 1.01
CA ILE A 76 10.22 6.22 2.09
C ILE A 76 9.15 5.25 1.62
N GLU A 77 8.94 4.16 2.36
CA GLU A 77 7.83 3.24 2.15
C GLU A 77 6.67 3.59 3.10
N ILE A 78 5.45 3.53 2.60
CA ILE A 78 4.22 3.86 3.35
C ILE A 78 3.29 2.64 3.27
N HIS A 79 2.81 2.17 4.42
CA HIS A 79 2.07 0.92 4.53
C HIS A 79 0.67 1.12 5.14
N TRP A 80 -0.32 0.57 4.45
CA TRP A 80 -1.70 0.42 4.92
C TRP A 80 -1.98 -1.06 5.12
N TYR A 81 -1.94 -1.51 6.38
CA TYR A 81 -2.34 -2.87 6.74
C TYR A 81 -3.84 -3.02 6.62
N ALA A 82 -4.29 -4.20 6.21
CA ALA A 82 -5.69 -4.57 6.24
C ALA A 82 -6.16 -4.66 7.70
N LYS A 83 -7.39 -4.22 7.95
CA LYS A 83 -8.04 -4.36 9.25
C LYS A 83 -8.73 -5.72 9.33
N GLU A 84 -8.62 -6.40 10.47
CA GLU A 84 -9.32 -7.67 10.71
C GLU A 84 -9.12 -8.67 9.55
N PHE A 85 -10.18 -9.28 9.03
CA PHE A 85 -10.15 -10.26 7.95
C PHE A 85 -10.72 -9.68 6.65
N GLN A 86 -9.90 -8.94 5.90
CA GLN A 86 -10.26 -8.52 4.54
C GLN A 86 -9.82 -9.58 3.54
N MET A 87 -10.74 -10.05 2.68
CA MET A 87 -10.46 -11.12 1.74
C MET A 87 -11.10 -10.84 0.38
N VAL A 88 -10.43 -11.26 -0.68
CA VAL A 88 -10.98 -11.23 -2.04
C VAL A 88 -10.98 -12.64 -2.62
N MET A 89 -12.00 -12.95 -3.41
CA MET A 89 -12.28 -14.30 -3.92
C MET A 89 -11.77 -14.51 -5.35
N THR A 90 -11.39 -13.43 -6.04
CA THR A 90 -11.04 -13.47 -7.45
C THR A 90 -9.98 -12.43 -7.78
N ARG A 91 -9.17 -12.72 -8.81
CA ARG A 91 -8.18 -11.76 -9.35
C ARG A 91 -8.84 -10.43 -9.73
N SER A 92 -10.04 -10.47 -10.32
CA SER A 92 -10.76 -9.27 -10.73
C SER A 92 -11.13 -8.36 -9.55
N GLN A 93 -11.55 -8.94 -8.41
CA GLN A 93 -11.80 -8.17 -7.19
C GLN A 93 -10.52 -7.55 -6.65
N TYR A 94 -9.42 -8.29 -6.63
CA TYR A 94 -8.13 -7.78 -6.17
C TYR A 94 -7.61 -6.64 -7.07
N LEU A 95 -7.71 -6.80 -8.39
CA LEU A 95 -7.36 -5.74 -9.35
C LEU A 95 -8.20 -4.48 -9.14
N LYS A 96 -9.51 -4.64 -8.91
CA LYS A 96 -10.40 -3.52 -8.59
C LYS A 96 -9.97 -2.79 -7.32
N LEU A 97 -9.59 -3.52 -6.28
CA LEU A 97 -9.08 -2.97 -5.02
C LEU A 97 -7.77 -2.18 -5.24
N ILE A 98 -6.81 -2.75 -5.98
CA ILE A 98 -5.55 -2.06 -6.30
C ILE A 98 -5.82 -0.76 -7.07
N ILE A 99 -6.78 -0.76 -8.00
CA ILE A 99 -7.15 0.44 -8.74
C ILE A 99 -7.74 1.51 -7.82
N GLN A 100 -8.59 1.14 -6.86
CA GLN A 100 -9.09 2.08 -5.85
C GLN A 100 -7.93 2.71 -5.06
N PHE A 101 -6.95 1.90 -4.69
CA PHE A 101 -5.75 2.38 -4.02
C PHE A 101 -4.92 3.33 -4.91
N LEU A 102 -4.73 3.01 -6.19
CA LEU A 102 -4.03 3.88 -7.14
C LEU A 102 -4.74 5.23 -7.32
N PHE A 103 -6.07 5.25 -7.37
CA PHE A 103 -6.84 6.49 -7.38
C PHE A 103 -6.63 7.29 -6.09
N PHE A 104 -6.66 6.63 -4.94
CA PHE A 104 -6.35 7.26 -3.67
C PHE A 104 -4.96 7.91 -3.69
N LEU A 105 -3.91 7.17 -4.09
CA LEU A 105 -2.55 7.70 -4.18
C LEU A 105 -2.45 8.91 -5.11
N SER A 106 -3.12 8.87 -6.27
CA SER A 106 -3.10 9.97 -7.23
C SER A 106 -3.73 11.27 -6.71
N ASN A 107 -4.62 11.17 -5.71
CA ASN A 107 -5.24 12.32 -5.05
C ASN A 107 -4.49 12.73 -3.78
N ALA A 108 -3.65 11.85 -3.22
CA ALA A 108 -2.96 12.05 -1.96
C ALA A 108 -1.74 12.96 -2.10
N GLN A 109 -0.79 12.59 -2.98
CA GLN A 109 0.43 13.36 -3.25
C GLN A 109 1.08 12.92 -4.57
N SER A 110 1.63 13.86 -5.35
CA SER A 110 2.10 13.59 -6.71
C SER A 110 3.36 12.73 -6.82
N ASN A 111 4.23 12.72 -5.80
CA ASN A 111 5.47 11.96 -5.78
C ASN A 111 5.34 10.56 -5.15
N ILE A 112 4.13 10.15 -4.76
CA ILE A 112 3.88 8.82 -4.20
C ILE A 112 3.56 7.84 -5.33
N GLN A 113 4.27 6.71 -5.34
CA GLN A 113 4.09 5.65 -6.32
C GLN A 113 3.65 4.35 -5.66
N PHE A 114 2.93 3.51 -6.40
CA PHE A 114 2.54 2.20 -5.90
C PHE A 114 3.74 1.26 -5.77
N LEU A 115 3.91 0.66 -4.59
CA LEU A 115 4.98 -0.30 -4.33
C LEU A 115 4.57 -1.69 -4.80
N LYS A 116 4.87 -2.01 -6.06
CA LYS A 116 4.48 -3.28 -6.70
C LYS A 116 4.92 -4.54 -5.95
N ARG A 117 6.00 -4.47 -5.14
CA ARG A 117 6.49 -5.60 -4.35
C ARG A 117 5.41 -6.17 -3.44
N CYS A 118 4.47 -5.36 -2.95
CA CYS A 118 3.38 -5.85 -2.09
C CYS A 118 2.45 -6.85 -2.78
N LEU A 119 2.47 -6.96 -4.12
CA LEU A 119 1.73 -7.97 -4.87
C LEU A 119 2.31 -9.39 -4.75
N MET A 120 3.53 -9.49 -4.20
CA MET A 120 4.30 -10.73 -4.05
C MET A 120 4.65 -11.06 -2.59
N GLU A 121 4.29 -10.17 -1.65
CA GLU A 121 4.44 -10.43 -0.22
C GLU A 121 3.57 -11.62 0.21
N SER A 122 3.85 -12.24 1.35
CA SER A 122 2.96 -13.28 1.84
C SER A 122 1.73 -12.64 2.48
N PRO A 123 0.53 -13.22 2.32
CA PRO A 123 -0.62 -12.78 3.10
C PRO A 123 -0.34 -12.93 4.61
N ASP A 124 -0.98 -12.09 5.43
CA ASP A 124 -0.68 -12.00 6.87
C ASP A 124 -1.06 -13.28 7.60
N ARG A 125 -2.30 -13.73 7.36
CA ARG A 125 -2.93 -14.82 8.10
C ARG A 125 -3.89 -15.59 7.20
N THR A 126 -3.89 -16.91 7.37
CA THR A 126 -4.98 -17.76 6.92
C THR A 126 -6.24 -17.43 7.72
N VAL A 127 -7.39 -17.33 7.05
CA VAL A 127 -8.68 -17.02 7.70
C VAL A 127 -9.29 -18.25 8.41
N TRP A 128 -8.54 -19.35 8.49
CA TRP A 128 -8.98 -20.59 9.11
C TRP A 128 -9.43 -20.39 10.56
N GLY A 129 -10.72 -20.63 10.80
CA GLY A 129 -11.35 -20.53 12.12
C GLY A 129 -11.95 -19.16 12.46
N ALA A 130 -11.81 -18.15 11.59
CA ALA A 130 -12.57 -16.91 11.74
C ALA A 130 -14.05 -17.16 11.37
N PRO A 131 -15.02 -16.69 12.18
CA PRO A 131 -16.43 -16.72 11.81
C PRO A 131 -16.69 -15.93 10.54
N ASN A 132 -17.59 -16.41 9.67
CA ASN A 132 -17.88 -15.77 8.38
C ASN A 132 -18.33 -14.31 8.53
N GLU A 133 -19.04 -13.99 9.62
CA GLU A 133 -19.49 -12.64 9.96
C GLU A 133 -18.34 -11.66 10.25
N MET A 134 -17.14 -12.14 10.57
CA MET A 134 -15.95 -11.32 10.78
C MET A 134 -15.13 -11.10 9.50
N ILE A 135 -15.50 -11.77 8.40
CA ILE A 135 -14.75 -11.75 7.15
C ILE A 135 -15.44 -10.81 6.17
N ASN A 136 -14.71 -9.80 5.70
CA ASN A 136 -15.16 -8.97 4.60
C ASN A 136 -14.65 -9.54 3.27
N TYR A 137 -15.56 -10.17 2.51
CA TYR A 137 -15.27 -10.81 1.21
C TYR A 137 -15.25 -9.83 0.02
N SER A 138 -15.51 -8.54 0.25
CA SER A 138 -15.54 -7.52 -0.79
C SER A 138 -15.00 -6.19 -0.28
N PRO A 139 -13.75 -6.17 0.21
CA PRO A 139 -13.12 -4.97 0.73
C PRO A 139 -13.02 -3.88 -0.34
N THR A 140 -13.17 -2.65 0.10
CA THR A 140 -12.82 -1.45 -0.67
C THR A 140 -11.63 -0.77 -0.01
N PHE A 141 -10.88 0.03 -0.76
CA PHE A 141 -9.83 0.83 -0.15
C PHE A 141 -10.45 2.01 0.62
N SER A 142 -10.72 1.80 1.91
CA SER A 142 -11.36 2.73 2.83
C SER A 142 -10.80 2.58 4.24
N SER A 143 -11.07 3.56 5.12
CA SER A 143 -10.67 3.54 6.53
C SER A 143 -11.33 2.41 7.33
N THR A 144 -12.40 1.79 6.82
CA THR A 144 -13.03 0.62 7.45
C THR A 144 -12.27 -0.67 7.15
N SER A 145 -11.53 -0.73 6.03
CA SER A 145 -10.87 -1.95 5.57
C SER A 145 -9.35 -1.89 5.70
N PHE A 146 -8.77 -0.69 5.69
CA PHE A 146 -7.32 -0.46 5.72
C PHE A 146 -6.95 0.74 6.59
N GLY A 147 -5.69 0.81 7.00
CA GLY A 147 -5.15 1.96 7.69
C GLY A 147 -5.40 1.96 9.19
N LEU A 148 -5.14 3.10 9.84
CA LEU A 148 -5.30 3.27 11.29
C LEU A 148 -6.73 3.65 11.68
N GLU A 149 -7.03 3.40 12.95
CA GLU A 149 -8.24 3.87 13.63
C GLU A 149 -7.87 4.69 14.87
N GLY A 150 -7.63 5.99 14.70
CA GLY A 150 -7.34 6.90 15.81
C GLY A 150 -6.00 6.67 16.53
N GLU A 151 -5.20 5.67 16.13
CA GLU A 151 -3.85 5.42 16.64
C GLU A 151 -2.78 6.31 15.98
N LYS A 152 -1.60 6.38 16.60
CA LYS A 152 -0.47 7.13 16.06
C LYS A 152 0.23 6.35 14.94
N ILE A 153 0.59 7.06 13.87
CA ILE A 153 1.39 6.51 12.78
C ILE A 153 2.75 6.07 13.31
N LYS A 154 3.12 4.81 13.05
CA LYS A 154 4.44 4.28 13.39
C LYS A 154 5.46 4.75 12.36
N VAL A 155 6.48 5.49 12.80
CA VAL A 155 7.58 5.93 11.92
C VAL A 155 8.86 5.18 12.31
N LEU A 156 9.40 4.41 11.37
CA LEU A 156 10.65 3.67 11.52
C LEU A 156 11.72 4.31 10.65
N ILE A 157 12.86 4.67 11.24
CA ILE A 157 14.00 5.23 10.52
C ILE A 157 15.11 4.17 10.48
N LEU A 158 15.40 3.64 9.31
CA LEU A 158 16.40 2.61 9.08
C LEU A 158 17.70 3.26 8.61
N ASN A 159 18.68 3.32 9.51
CA ASN A 159 19.96 4.01 9.29
C ASN A 159 21.14 3.07 8.95
N GLU A 160 20.96 1.75 8.92
CA GLU A 160 22.08 0.83 8.83
C GLU A 160 22.26 0.21 7.44
N LYS A 161 23.46 0.45 6.85
CA LYS A 161 24.06 -0.47 5.89
C LYS A 161 24.67 -1.62 6.69
N VAL A 162 24.14 -2.83 6.55
CA VAL A 162 24.86 -4.03 6.97
C VAL A 162 25.91 -4.31 5.89
N GLU A 163 27.13 -3.84 6.11
CA GLU A 163 28.29 -4.26 5.34
C GLU A 163 28.74 -5.62 5.88
N ALA A 164 28.17 -6.70 5.34
CA ALA A 164 28.70 -8.04 5.55
C ALA A 164 29.83 -8.26 4.56
N VAL A 165 31.08 -8.30 5.06
CA VAL A 165 32.22 -8.82 4.30
C VAL A 165 32.22 -10.33 4.48
N ALA A 166 32.04 -11.07 3.38
CA ALA A 166 32.15 -12.52 3.34
C ALA A 166 33.61 -12.98 3.36
#